data_AF-A0A8R1DXP0-F1
#
_entry.id   AF-A0A8R1DXP0-F1
#
_cell.length_a   1.000
_cell.length_b   1.000
_cell.length_c   1.000
_cell.angle_alpha   90.00
_cell.angle_beta   90.00
_cell.angle_gamma   90.00
#
_symmetry.space_group_name_H-M   'P 1'
#
loop_
_entity.id
_entity.type
_entity.pdbx_description
1 polymer ?
#
loop_
_entity_poly.entity_id
_entity_poly.type
_entity_poly.pdbx_seq_one_letter_code
_entity_poly.pdbx_strand_id
1 'polypeptide(L)'
;MFPQTKGVQNEVFIVSTSDGGEDGFVKMWSRNGMLRSILAQFATPVYCVAWDLTSSNVLYCNTDHCYIKSLKMQLPPLKWKAHDGIILSCDWNPTAGLIVTGGEDCKFKVWDVFGQILFNSSVHDFPITTIAWNIDGSLFAVGSHNILRLCDRSGWSHSLEKLNTGSVMSMSWSPDGTQLAVGTAAGIVFNAHITDKRLTYEEFELIQTKKTVIEVRDVSSEISRETLETKERISRISILYRHLIVVTSSYIYIYSSKNWNTPTMIEYADKTVNIIVQCEKVFLVSDSQTITVFNYEGRKLITINPPGQVMTPLDERKIDLSNDTLVVRNRADHKVLHFFDPTTGKQQGDGNLTHENDILWATFAGLSISYKNMIAMEIAYAALDDDEKVSLISEINDKSDKDVRQAMQMLLTGKVNDADVQLDSHGESFKALMLNIYMFKWKRALELAAKNKQWLEILMGYREKYLKNSNQKETNPEFAKFMSEVEIDWVHIRELILAEKNKGNF
;
A
#
# COMPACT_ATOMS: atom_id res chain seq x y z
N MET A 1 33.51 -1.49 0.71
CA MET A 1 32.52 -0.68 1.45
C MET A 1 31.18 -1.33 1.19
N PHE A 2 30.57 -1.93 2.23
CA PHE A 2 29.59 -3.02 2.09
C PHE A 2 28.15 -2.55 2.17
N PRO A 3 27.19 -3.24 1.52
CA PRO A 3 25.77 -2.96 1.73
C PRO A 3 25.39 -3.31 3.17
N GLN A 4 24.99 -2.30 3.95
CA GLN A 4 24.28 -2.51 5.20
C GLN A 4 22.85 -2.95 4.85
N THR A 5 22.59 -4.25 4.82
CA THR A 5 21.22 -4.76 4.66
C THR A 5 20.49 -4.74 5.99
N LYS A 6 19.42 -3.93 6.10
CA LYS A 6 18.46 -3.97 7.21
C LYS A 6 17.41 -5.05 6.93
N GLY A 7 17.56 -6.24 7.52
CA GLY A 7 16.54 -7.31 7.51
C GLY A 7 15.93 -7.48 8.90
N VAL A 8 14.63 -7.82 8.96
CA VAL A 8 13.85 -7.93 10.21
C VAL A 8 13.85 -9.37 10.77
N GLN A 9 14.19 -10.37 9.97
CA GLN A 9 14.29 -11.75 10.46
C GLN A 9 15.64 -12.04 11.15
N ASN A 10 15.61 -12.98 12.10
CA ASN A 10 16.74 -13.55 12.84
C ASN A 10 17.78 -14.30 11.95
N GLU A 11 17.84 -14.01 10.66
CA GLU A 11 18.73 -14.57 9.66
C GLU A 11 19.40 -13.43 8.93
N VAL A 12 20.73 -13.34 8.98
CA VAL A 12 21.46 -12.22 8.41
C VAL A 12 22.34 -12.67 7.25
N PHE A 13 22.28 -11.84 6.20
CA PHE A 13 23.21 -11.57 5.10
C PHE A 13 22.91 -12.19 3.73
N ILE A 14 22.67 -11.28 2.77
CA ILE A 14 22.99 -11.51 1.37
C ILE A 14 24.28 -10.79 1.05
N VAL A 15 25.30 -11.58 0.71
CA VAL A 15 26.61 -11.09 0.28
C VAL A 15 26.59 -11.10 -1.25
N SER A 16 26.75 -9.92 -1.86
CA SER A 16 27.66 -9.79 -3.00
C SER A 16 29.03 -9.42 -2.43
N THR A 17 30.03 -10.16 -2.85
CA THR A 17 31.32 -10.44 -2.18
C THR A 17 32.11 -9.23 -1.68
N SER A 18 32.60 -9.38 -0.45
CA SER A 18 33.49 -8.44 0.23
C SER A 18 34.96 -8.86 0.32
N ASP A 19 35.34 -10.02 -0.23
CA ASP A 19 36.74 -10.44 -0.31
C ASP A 19 37.20 -10.38 -1.77
N GLY A 20 37.42 -9.17 -2.28
CA GLY A 20 38.29 -8.93 -3.45
C GLY A 20 37.95 -9.61 -4.78
N GLY A 21 36.69 -9.96 -5.05
CA GLY A 21 36.32 -10.62 -6.30
C GLY A 21 34.92 -10.24 -6.76
N GLU A 22 34.86 -9.68 -7.95
CA GLU A 22 33.70 -9.38 -8.80
C GLU A 22 32.95 -10.66 -9.23
N ASP A 23 32.64 -11.55 -8.28
CA ASP A 23 32.19 -12.92 -8.56
C ASP A 23 30.75 -13.00 -9.10
N GLY A 24 30.00 -11.89 -9.00
CA GLY A 24 28.66 -11.73 -9.54
C GLY A 24 27.59 -12.56 -8.82
N PHE A 25 27.89 -13.14 -7.66
CA PHE A 25 26.93 -13.97 -6.93
C PHE A 25 26.09 -13.15 -5.94
N VAL A 26 24.86 -13.61 -5.75
CA VAL A 26 23.95 -13.17 -4.68
C VAL A 26 23.71 -14.37 -3.77
N LYS A 27 24.36 -14.41 -2.60
CA LYS A 27 24.38 -15.58 -1.69
C LYS A 27 23.64 -15.27 -0.40
N MET A 28 22.80 -16.19 0.08
CA MET A 28 22.08 -16.08 1.36
C MET A 28 22.73 -16.96 2.43
N TRP A 29 22.95 -16.40 3.62
CA TRP A 29 23.62 -17.07 4.73
C TRP A 29 22.74 -17.09 5.98
N SER A 30 22.97 -18.04 6.89
CA SER A 30 22.46 -17.97 8.26
C SER A 30 23.43 -17.24 9.18
N ARG A 31 22.90 -16.77 10.32
CA ARG A 31 23.67 -16.04 11.34
C ARG A 31 24.88 -16.83 11.90
N ASN A 32 24.84 -18.16 11.83
CA ASN A 32 25.96 -19.03 12.23
C ASN A 32 27.03 -19.21 11.13
N GLY A 33 26.92 -18.50 10.00
CA GLY A 33 27.89 -18.52 8.90
C GLY A 33 27.69 -19.65 7.90
N MET A 34 26.57 -20.37 7.92
CA MET A 34 26.29 -21.40 6.90
C MET A 34 25.66 -20.80 5.64
N LEU A 35 26.18 -21.16 4.47
CA LEU A 35 25.57 -20.82 3.18
C LEU A 35 24.25 -21.58 3.04
N ARG A 36 23.14 -20.86 2.89
CA ARG A 36 21.80 -21.45 2.72
C ARG A 36 21.42 -21.60 1.26
N SER A 37 21.66 -20.59 0.44
CA SER A 37 21.31 -20.63 -0.97
C SER A 37 22.11 -19.62 -1.80
N ILE A 38 22.19 -19.90 -3.11
CA ILE A 38 22.62 -18.95 -4.12
C ILE A 38 21.36 -18.48 -4.85
N LEU A 39 21.05 -17.19 -4.75
CA LEU A 39 19.82 -16.60 -5.29
C LEU A 39 19.98 -16.20 -6.76
N ALA A 40 21.17 -15.74 -7.14
CA ALA A 40 21.52 -15.37 -8.51
C ALA A 40 23.04 -15.46 -8.72
N GLN A 41 23.43 -15.59 -9.99
CA GLN A 41 24.82 -15.56 -10.43
C GLN A 41 24.90 -14.79 -11.76
N PHE A 42 25.82 -13.84 -11.82
CA PHE A 42 26.10 -13.02 -12.99
C PHE A 42 27.59 -13.11 -13.34
N ALA A 43 27.93 -12.71 -14.57
CA ALA A 43 29.32 -12.59 -15.01
C ALA A 43 29.97 -11.25 -14.59
N THR A 44 29.19 -10.34 -14.02
CA THR A 44 29.57 -8.98 -13.65
C THR A 44 29.19 -8.70 -12.20
N PRO A 45 29.80 -7.68 -11.55
CA PRO A 45 29.52 -7.38 -10.14
C PRO A 45 28.05 -7.07 -9.85
N VAL A 46 27.62 -7.43 -8.65
CA VAL A 46 26.36 -6.97 -8.04
C VAL A 46 26.73 -5.94 -6.97
N TYR A 47 26.49 -4.66 -7.22
CA TYR A 47 26.95 -3.57 -6.34
C TYR A 47 26.06 -3.38 -5.11
N CYS A 48 24.76 -3.68 -5.23
CA CYS A 48 23.80 -3.39 -4.18
C CYS A 48 22.72 -4.46 -4.09
N VAL A 49 22.32 -4.71 -2.84
CA VAL A 49 21.26 -5.64 -2.47
C VAL A 49 20.45 -5.03 -1.32
N ALA A 50 19.15 -5.27 -1.29
CA ALA A 50 18.25 -4.79 -0.24
C ALA A 50 17.12 -5.79 0.01
N TRP A 51 16.54 -5.76 1.21
CA TRP A 51 15.44 -6.63 1.61
C TRP A 51 14.14 -5.85 1.68
N ASP A 52 13.02 -6.52 1.40
CA ASP A 52 11.72 -5.96 1.73
C ASP A 52 11.46 -5.96 3.25
N LEU A 53 10.46 -5.19 3.69
CA LEU A 53 10.05 -5.12 5.10
C LEU A 53 9.80 -6.51 5.73
N THR A 54 9.26 -7.44 4.95
CA THR A 54 8.89 -8.77 5.46
C THR A 54 10.02 -9.78 5.44
N SER A 55 11.18 -9.41 4.88
CA SER A 55 12.29 -10.32 4.58
C SER A 55 11.88 -11.55 3.74
N SER A 56 10.83 -11.40 2.92
CA SER A 56 10.36 -12.44 2.00
C SER A 56 10.89 -12.23 0.58
N ASN A 57 11.35 -11.03 0.26
CA ASN A 57 11.82 -10.66 -1.06
C ASN A 57 13.17 -9.93 -0.98
N VAL A 58 13.98 -10.14 -2.01
CA VAL A 58 15.32 -9.56 -2.14
C VAL A 58 15.38 -8.76 -3.42
N LEU A 59 15.75 -7.48 -3.31
CA LEU A 59 16.16 -6.62 -4.39
C LEU A 59 17.68 -6.76 -4.59
N TYR A 60 18.12 -6.88 -5.84
CA TYR A 60 19.53 -6.79 -6.21
C TYR A 60 19.66 -6.18 -7.60
N CYS A 61 20.81 -5.55 -7.86
CA CYS A 61 21.06 -4.87 -9.13
C CYS A 61 22.32 -5.42 -9.79
N ASN A 62 22.24 -5.67 -11.09
CA ASN A 62 23.38 -6.05 -11.91
C ASN A 62 23.35 -5.20 -13.18
N THR A 63 24.50 -4.58 -13.50
CA THR A 63 24.62 -3.59 -14.58
C THR A 63 23.53 -2.52 -14.47
N ASP A 64 22.68 -2.39 -15.47
CA ASP A 64 21.60 -1.43 -15.65
C ASP A 64 20.22 -1.99 -15.26
N HIS A 65 20.16 -3.21 -14.73
CA HIS A 65 18.92 -3.91 -14.38
C HIS A 65 18.76 -4.13 -12.88
N CYS A 66 17.51 -4.00 -12.43
CA CYS A 66 17.07 -4.41 -11.10
C CYS A 66 16.34 -5.75 -11.17
N TYR A 67 16.44 -6.50 -10.08
CA TYR A 67 15.81 -7.79 -9.92
C TYR A 67 15.16 -7.90 -8.55
N ILE A 68 13.95 -8.44 -8.49
CA ILE A 68 13.30 -8.84 -7.24
C ILE A 68 13.09 -10.35 -7.26
N LYS A 69 13.67 -11.04 -6.29
CA LYS A 69 13.47 -12.48 -6.08
C LYS A 69 12.66 -12.72 -4.82
N SER A 70 11.55 -13.43 -4.96
CA SER A 70 10.81 -13.97 -3.81
C SER A 70 11.50 -15.22 -3.28
N LEU A 71 11.60 -15.32 -1.95
CA LEU A 71 12.10 -16.50 -1.25
C LEU A 71 11.00 -17.51 -0.95
N LYS A 72 9.75 -17.05 -0.86
CA LYS A 72 8.58 -17.90 -0.60
C LYS A 72 8.08 -18.59 -1.86
N MET A 73 8.09 -17.85 -2.98
CA MET A 73 7.54 -18.33 -4.25
C MET A 73 8.65 -18.78 -5.18
N GLN A 74 8.49 -19.97 -5.77
CA GLN A 74 9.39 -20.51 -6.80
C GLN A 74 9.10 -19.89 -8.18
N LEU A 75 8.95 -18.56 -8.24
CA LEU A 75 8.75 -17.80 -9.47
C LEU A 75 10.09 -17.28 -10.00
N PRO A 76 10.21 -17.06 -11.32
CA PRO A 76 11.35 -16.33 -11.87
C PRO A 76 11.41 -14.93 -11.24
N PRO A 77 12.61 -14.36 -11.04
CA PRO A 77 12.73 -13.02 -10.49
C PRO A 77 12.08 -12.01 -11.43
N LEU A 78 11.33 -11.06 -10.86
CA LEU A 78 10.93 -9.87 -11.59
C LEU A 78 12.19 -9.12 -11.98
N LYS A 79 12.28 -8.66 -13.24
CA LYS A 79 13.43 -7.90 -13.73
C LYS A 79 12.98 -6.72 -14.59
N TRP A 80 13.67 -5.61 -14.49
CA TRP A 80 13.44 -4.44 -15.34
C TRP A 80 14.74 -3.64 -15.53
N LYS A 81 14.83 -2.93 -16.66
CA LYS A 81 15.92 -1.99 -16.92
C LYS A 81 15.66 -0.73 -16.11
N ALA A 82 16.49 -0.45 -15.11
CA ALA A 82 16.26 0.67 -14.20
C ALA A 82 17.05 1.92 -14.62
N HIS A 83 18.27 1.77 -15.12
CA HIS A 83 19.15 2.90 -15.48
C HIS A 83 19.72 2.74 -16.90
N ASP A 84 20.35 3.80 -17.42
CA ASP A 84 21.12 3.75 -18.69
C ASP A 84 22.64 3.69 -18.42
N GLY A 85 23.01 3.02 -17.33
CA GLY A 85 24.38 2.86 -16.83
C GLY A 85 24.39 1.91 -15.64
N ILE A 86 25.56 1.64 -15.06
CA ILE A 86 25.68 0.74 -13.91
C ILE A 86 24.94 1.33 -12.71
N ILE A 87 24.12 0.51 -12.07
CA ILE A 87 23.45 0.83 -10.81
C ILE A 87 24.45 0.59 -9.68
N LEU A 88 24.76 1.67 -8.97
CA LEU A 88 25.76 1.66 -7.90
C LEU A 88 25.12 1.48 -6.53
N SER A 89 23.85 1.85 -6.39
CA SER A 89 23.14 1.77 -5.11
C SER A 89 21.65 1.56 -5.30
N CYS A 90 21.07 0.75 -4.42
CA CYS A 90 19.64 0.57 -4.29
C CYS A 90 19.26 0.43 -2.82
N ASP A 91 18.04 0.81 -2.48
CA ASP A 91 17.47 0.54 -1.17
C ASP A 91 15.95 0.33 -1.27
N TRP A 92 15.40 -0.45 -0.34
CA TRP A 92 13.98 -0.77 -0.28
C TRP A 92 13.37 -0.13 0.95
N ASN A 93 12.37 0.73 0.72
CA ASN A 93 11.67 1.44 1.76
C ASN A 93 11.05 0.46 2.79
N PRO A 94 11.33 0.67 4.09
CA PRO A 94 10.93 -0.27 5.13
C PRO A 94 9.44 -0.19 5.49
N THR A 95 8.66 0.79 5.01
CA THR A 95 7.25 0.98 5.44
C THR A 95 6.26 1.02 4.27
N ALA A 96 6.62 1.63 3.15
CA ALA A 96 5.72 1.95 2.06
C ALA A 96 5.86 1.06 0.81
N GLY A 97 6.80 0.12 0.78
CA GLY A 97 7.00 -0.75 -0.40
C GLY A 97 7.55 -0.01 -1.62
N LEU A 98 8.28 1.08 -1.42
CA LEU A 98 8.95 1.83 -2.49
C LEU A 98 10.40 1.35 -2.65
N ILE A 99 10.92 1.38 -3.86
CA ILE A 99 12.32 1.08 -4.15
C ILE A 99 12.99 2.35 -4.65
N VAL A 100 14.23 2.57 -4.27
CA VAL A 100 15.05 3.67 -4.80
C VAL A 100 16.34 3.11 -5.38
N THR A 101 16.78 3.66 -6.51
CA THR A 101 18.01 3.25 -7.21
C THR A 101 18.78 4.46 -7.69
N GLY A 102 20.11 4.34 -7.78
CA GLY A 102 21.00 5.36 -8.33
C GLY A 102 22.19 4.74 -9.04
N GLY A 103 22.67 5.41 -10.08
CA GLY A 103 23.74 4.86 -10.91
C GLY A 103 24.56 5.89 -11.69
N GLU A 104 25.33 5.35 -12.64
CA GLU A 104 26.27 6.06 -13.51
C GLU A 104 25.61 6.94 -14.57
N ASP A 105 24.31 6.77 -14.83
CA ASP A 105 23.52 7.69 -15.66
C ASP A 105 23.23 9.03 -14.95
N CYS A 106 23.87 9.27 -13.80
CA CYS A 106 23.78 10.43 -12.93
C CYS A 106 22.35 10.73 -12.49
N LYS A 107 21.51 9.70 -12.37
CA LYS A 107 20.13 9.84 -11.89
C LYS A 107 19.89 8.96 -10.68
N PHE A 108 18.91 9.36 -9.89
CA PHE A 108 18.22 8.45 -8.99
C PHE A 108 16.75 8.33 -9.40
N LYS A 109 16.16 7.18 -9.13
CA LYS A 109 14.79 6.85 -9.52
C LYS A 109 14.06 6.18 -8.37
N VAL A 110 12.76 6.44 -8.26
CA VAL A 110 11.86 5.78 -7.29
C VAL A 110 10.91 4.88 -8.07
N TRP A 111 10.69 3.68 -7.55
CA TRP A 111 9.92 2.62 -8.18
C TRP A 111 8.89 2.04 -7.21
N ASP A 112 7.84 1.44 -7.76
CA ASP A 112 7.02 0.50 -7.02
C ASP A 112 7.66 -0.90 -6.95
N VAL A 113 7.02 -1.82 -6.23
CA VAL A 113 7.47 -3.22 -6.12
C VAL A 113 7.32 -4.04 -7.42
N PHE A 114 6.69 -3.48 -8.45
CA PHE A 114 6.49 -4.11 -9.75
C PHE A 114 7.46 -3.57 -10.82
N GLY A 115 8.40 -2.70 -10.43
CA GLY A 115 9.40 -2.12 -11.33
C GLY A 115 8.86 -0.97 -12.19
N GLN A 116 7.69 -0.41 -11.85
CA GLN A 116 7.18 0.79 -12.49
C GLN A 116 7.84 2.03 -11.91
N ILE A 117 8.24 2.95 -12.77
CA ILE A 117 8.87 4.20 -12.37
C ILE A 117 7.81 5.16 -11.81
N LEU A 118 8.03 5.61 -10.58
CA LEU A 118 7.21 6.61 -9.89
C LEU A 118 7.85 7.99 -9.95
N PHE A 119 9.18 8.04 -9.92
CA PHE A 119 9.94 9.28 -10.01
C PHE A 119 11.27 9.06 -10.74
N ASN A 120 11.68 10.10 -11.48
CA ASN A 120 12.93 10.14 -12.20
C ASN A 120 13.59 11.50 -11.98
N SER A 121 14.79 11.52 -11.40
CA SER A 121 15.51 12.78 -11.20
C SER A 121 15.95 13.38 -12.54
N SER A 122 16.19 14.70 -12.52
CA SER A 122 17.04 15.32 -13.55
C SER A 122 18.44 14.70 -13.52
N VAL A 123 19.21 14.87 -14.60
CA VAL A 123 20.62 14.45 -14.65
C VAL A 123 21.42 15.30 -13.67
N HIS A 124 22.20 14.64 -12.80
CA HIS A 124 23.18 15.28 -11.92
C HIS A 124 24.54 15.42 -12.62
N ASP A 125 25.41 16.27 -12.07
CA ASP A 125 26.76 16.48 -12.62
C ASP A 125 27.64 15.22 -12.52
N PHE A 126 27.34 14.31 -11.59
CA PHE A 126 28.13 13.12 -11.29
C PHE A 126 27.24 11.92 -10.94
N PRO A 127 27.79 10.69 -11.07
CA PRO A 127 27.09 9.45 -10.71
C PRO A 127 26.52 9.47 -9.29
N ILE A 128 25.38 8.82 -9.13
CA ILE A 128 24.79 8.60 -7.82
C ILE A 128 25.42 7.36 -7.21
N THR A 129 26.27 7.57 -6.20
CA THR A 129 27.13 6.52 -5.63
C THR A 129 26.50 5.81 -4.44
N THR A 130 25.56 6.45 -3.74
CA THR A 130 24.86 5.83 -2.61
C THR A 130 23.49 6.44 -2.37
N ILE A 131 22.54 5.61 -1.95
CA ILE A 131 21.21 6.02 -1.51
C ILE A 131 20.86 5.24 -0.24
N ALA A 132 20.12 5.87 0.67
CA ALA A 132 19.65 5.19 1.89
C ALA A 132 18.30 5.75 2.36
N TRP A 133 17.32 4.88 2.53
CA TRP A 133 16.05 5.19 3.19
C TRP A 133 16.26 5.40 4.69
N ASN A 134 15.54 6.39 5.24
CA ASN A 134 15.39 6.52 6.67
C ASN A 134 14.47 5.41 7.22
N ILE A 135 14.49 5.22 8.55
CA ILE A 135 13.84 4.07 9.19
C ILE A 135 12.31 4.09 9.11
N ASP A 136 11.71 5.28 9.09
CA ASP A 136 10.25 5.43 8.97
C ASP A 136 9.77 5.45 7.51
N GLY A 137 10.71 5.44 6.54
CA GLY A 137 10.43 5.44 5.11
C GLY A 137 9.81 6.75 4.59
N SER A 138 9.83 7.83 5.37
CA SER A 138 9.33 9.14 4.92
C SER A 138 10.35 9.90 4.07
N LEU A 139 11.64 9.64 4.25
CA LEU A 139 12.74 10.33 3.60
C LEU A 139 13.82 9.36 3.11
N PHE A 140 14.60 9.78 2.13
CA PHE A 140 15.85 9.11 1.79
C PHE A 140 16.95 10.11 1.47
N ALA A 141 18.19 9.72 1.70
CA ALA A 141 19.35 10.52 1.33
C ALA A 141 19.96 9.99 0.03
N VAL A 142 20.48 10.89 -0.80
CA VAL A 142 21.18 10.61 -2.04
C VAL A 142 22.56 11.24 -1.97
N GLY A 143 23.59 10.42 -2.17
CA GLY A 143 24.99 10.83 -2.21
C GLY A 143 25.54 10.76 -3.62
N SER A 144 26.24 11.83 -4.03
CA SER A 144 27.06 11.85 -5.25
C SER A 144 28.38 12.57 -4.98
N HIS A 145 29.11 12.97 -6.02
CA HIS A 145 30.35 13.73 -5.87
C HIS A 145 30.11 15.09 -5.23
N ASN A 146 30.66 15.29 -4.02
CA ASN A 146 30.54 16.50 -3.20
C ASN A 146 29.12 16.88 -2.81
N ILE A 147 28.11 16.05 -3.08
CA ILE A 147 26.70 16.40 -2.86
C ILE A 147 26.04 15.36 -1.95
N LEU A 148 25.38 15.86 -0.92
CA LEU A 148 24.41 15.13 -0.12
C LEU A 148 23.05 15.79 -0.31
N ARG A 149 22.06 15.02 -0.75
CA ARG A 149 20.69 15.50 -0.96
C ARG A 149 19.73 14.73 -0.08
N LEU A 150 18.82 15.43 0.59
CA LEU A 150 17.69 14.84 1.30
C LEU A 150 16.45 14.90 0.41
N CYS A 151 15.78 13.78 0.23
CA CYS A 151 14.56 13.68 -0.57
C CYS A 151 13.40 13.16 0.27
N ASP A 152 12.18 13.54 -0.12
CA ASP A 152 10.96 12.92 0.37
C ASP A 152 10.74 11.53 -0.26
N ARG A 153 9.81 10.75 0.29
CA ARG A 153 9.52 9.42 -0.24
C ARG A 153 9.03 9.37 -1.69
N SER A 154 8.54 10.48 -2.24
CA SER A 154 8.13 10.55 -3.64
C SER A 154 9.26 10.92 -4.59
N GLY A 155 10.43 11.29 -4.05
CA GLY A 155 11.62 11.64 -4.80
C GLY A 155 11.93 13.14 -4.91
N TRP A 156 11.06 14.00 -4.38
CA TRP A 156 11.30 15.45 -4.39
C TRP A 156 12.42 15.82 -3.43
N SER A 157 13.28 16.75 -3.86
CA SER A 157 14.40 17.25 -3.06
C SER A 157 13.91 18.21 -1.97
N HIS A 158 14.27 17.96 -0.72
CA HIS A 158 14.08 18.88 0.40
C HIS A 158 15.28 19.81 0.60
N SER A 159 16.49 19.25 0.62
CA SER A 159 17.71 20.02 0.84
C SER A 159 18.89 19.43 0.06
N LEU A 160 19.89 20.26 -0.20
CA LEU A 160 21.11 19.90 -0.90
C LEU A 160 22.30 20.57 -0.20
N GLU A 161 23.25 19.75 0.22
CA GLU A 161 24.47 20.17 0.88
C GLU A 161 25.70 19.86 0.03
N LYS A 162 26.65 20.81 -0.03
CA LYS A 162 27.92 20.65 -0.73
C LYS A 162 29.04 20.34 0.27
N LEU A 163 29.61 19.16 0.18
CA LEU A 163 30.57 18.64 1.16
C LEU A 163 32.05 18.89 0.80
N ASN A 164 32.38 19.18 -0.47
CA ASN A 164 33.76 19.40 -0.96
C ASN A 164 34.80 18.34 -0.51
N THR A 165 34.38 17.07 -0.43
CA THR A 165 35.15 15.94 0.15
C THR A 165 35.17 14.69 -0.73
N GLY A 166 34.93 14.88 -2.03
CA GLY A 166 34.82 13.82 -3.01
C GLY A 166 33.46 13.12 -3.00
N SER A 167 33.41 11.92 -3.57
CA SER A 167 32.17 11.13 -3.66
C SER A 167 31.70 10.66 -2.29
N VAL A 168 30.41 10.80 -2.05
CA VAL A 168 29.77 10.15 -0.89
C VAL A 168 29.69 8.65 -1.18
N MET A 169 30.36 7.83 -0.38
CA MET A 169 30.53 6.41 -0.69
C MET A 169 29.61 5.50 0.13
N SER A 170 29.19 5.94 1.32
CA SER A 170 28.28 5.19 2.19
C SER A 170 27.50 6.11 3.10
N MET A 171 26.26 5.72 3.41
CA MET A 171 25.38 6.43 4.33
C MET A 171 24.71 5.45 5.29
N SER A 172 24.50 5.87 6.54
CA SER A 172 23.75 5.08 7.53
C SER A 172 22.90 5.99 8.42
N TRP A 173 21.59 5.76 8.42
CA TRP A 173 20.63 6.48 9.23
C TRP A 173 20.65 5.99 10.68
N SER A 174 20.48 6.90 11.64
CA SER A 174 20.24 6.55 13.03
C SER A 174 18.94 5.75 13.19
N PRO A 175 18.81 4.89 14.23
CA PRO A 175 17.61 4.10 14.45
C PRO A 175 16.32 4.89 14.68
N ASP A 176 16.43 6.18 15.02
CA ASP A 176 15.29 7.10 15.14
C ASP A 176 15.03 7.95 13.90
N GLY A 177 15.84 7.79 12.85
CA GLY A 177 15.66 8.48 11.56
C GLY A 177 16.04 9.95 11.53
N THR A 178 16.64 10.51 12.60
CA THR A 178 16.93 11.95 12.70
C THR A 178 18.37 12.35 12.32
N GLN A 179 19.29 11.38 12.28
CA GLN A 179 20.69 11.60 11.94
C GLN A 179 21.13 10.68 10.79
N LEU A 180 22.16 11.13 10.07
CA LEU A 180 22.78 10.39 8.99
C LEU A 180 24.29 10.47 9.11
N ALA A 181 24.95 9.32 9.27
CA ALA A 181 26.40 9.22 9.13
C ALA A 181 26.74 9.07 7.65
N VAL A 182 27.70 9.88 7.15
CA VAL A 182 28.05 9.97 5.73
C VAL A 182 29.55 9.78 5.57
N GLY A 183 29.96 8.69 4.93
CA GLY A 183 31.37 8.40 4.61
C GLY A 183 31.72 8.87 3.21
N THR A 184 32.85 9.55 3.07
CA THR A 184 33.31 10.14 1.80
C THR A 184 34.59 9.49 1.27
N ALA A 185 34.86 9.63 -0.02
CA ALA A 185 36.06 9.13 -0.68
C ALA A 185 37.35 9.73 -0.12
N ALA A 186 37.30 10.94 0.46
CA ALA A 186 38.43 11.56 1.14
C ALA A 186 38.74 10.94 2.52
N GLY A 187 37.98 9.93 2.95
CA GLY A 187 38.14 9.30 4.28
C GLY A 187 37.50 10.11 5.42
N ILE A 188 36.75 11.16 5.11
CA ILE A 188 36.04 11.99 6.11
C ILE A 188 34.64 11.42 6.35
N VAL A 189 34.22 11.40 7.61
CA VAL A 189 32.87 11.03 8.03
C VAL A 189 32.14 12.27 8.56
N PHE A 190 31.01 12.60 7.94
CA PHE A 190 30.10 13.63 8.45
C PHE A 190 28.99 12.99 9.29
N ASN A 191 28.55 13.72 10.31
CA ASN A 191 27.28 13.46 10.98
C ASN A 191 26.31 14.57 10.60
N ALA A 192 25.28 14.23 9.83
CA ALA A 192 24.23 15.15 9.42
C ALA A 192 22.99 14.97 10.30
N HIS A 193 22.27 16.07 10.52
CA HIS A 193 21.03 16.09 11.30
C HIS A 193 19.91 16.65 10.44
N ILE A 194 18.71 16.09 10.57
CA ILE A 194 17.52 16.71 10.01
C ILE A 194 17.13 17.90 10.91
N THR A 195 17.02 19.07 10.30
CA THR A 195 16.51 20.30 10.93
C THR A 195 15.38 20.87 10.08
N ASP A 196 14.79 21.97 10.57
CA ASP A 196 13.69 22.69 9.94
C ASP A 196 12.43 21.84 9.69
N LYS A 197 12.22 20.83 10.55
CA LYS A 197 10.96 20.08 10.55
C LYS A 197 9.83 21.01 10.99
N ARG A 198 8.89 21.25 10.08
CA ARG A 198 7.72 22.11 10.31
C ARG A 198 6.50 21.27 10.65
N LEU A 199 5.80 21.66 11.71
CA LEU A 199 4.49 21.13 12.10
C LEU A 199 3.50 22.28 12.25
N THR A 200 2.23 22.02 11.98
CA THR A 200 1.16 23.02 12.13
C THR A 200 -0.07 22.39 12.75
N TYR A 201 -0.67 23.08 13.71
CA TYR A 201 -1.94 22.67 14.32
C TYR A 201 -2.73 23.91 14.75
N GLU A 202 -3.96 24.05 14.23
CA GLU A 202 -4.79 25.26 14.41
C GLU A 202 -3.98 26.54 14.11
N GLU A 203 -3.86 27.46 15.08
CA GLU A 203 -3.08 28.68 14.98
C GLU A 203 -1.56 28.50 15.17
N PHE A 204 -1.10 27.33 15.60
CA PHE A 204 0.31 27.11 15.95
C PHE A 204 1.14 26.57 14.78
N GLU A 205 2.26 27.22 14.53
CA GLU A 205 3.33 26.79 13.65
C GLU A 205 4.57 26.46 14.49
N LEU A 206 5.11 25.25 14.34
CA LEU A 206 6.29 24.81 15.06
C LEU A 206 7.39 24.44 14.08
N ILE A 207 8.61 24.91 14.35
CA ILE A 207 9.77 24.64 13.52
C ILE A 207 10.89 24.12 14.43
N GLN A 208 11.34 22.90 14.17
CA GLN A 208 12.52 22.34 14.82
C GLN A 208 13.79 22.91 14.17
N THR A 209 14.23 24.08 14.61
CA THR A 209 15.38 24.79 14.02
C THR A 209 16.72 24.10 14.32
N LYS A 210 16.82 23.39 15.46
CA LYS A 210 18.02 22.64 15.84
C LYS A 210 17.65 21.28 16.43
N LYS A 211 18.67 20.44 16.65
CA LYS A 211 18.51 19.12 17.27
C LYS A 211 17.85 19.13 18.66
N THR A 212 17.86 20.27 19.36
CA THR A 212 17.33 20.44 20.73
C THR A 212 16.38 21.63 20.85
N VAL A 213 16.12 22.37 19.77
CA VAL A 213 15.39 23.63 19.82
C VAL A 213 14.19 23.58 18.89
N ILE A 214 13.04 23.97 19.43
CA ILE A 214 11.79 24.14 18.70
C ILE A 214 11.32 25.58 18.88
N GLU A 215 11.10 26.27 17.78
CA GLU A 215 10.42 27.55 17.78
C GLU A 215 8.93 27.32 17.61
N VAL A 216 8.13 27.92 18.49
CA VAL A 216 6.67 27.92 18.42
C VAL A 216 6.22 29.32 18.07
N ARG A 217 5.46 29.44 16.99
CA ARG A 217 4.86 30.67 16.53
C ARG A 217 3.35 30.51 16.55
N ASP A 218 2.68 31.43 17.23
CA ASP A 218 1.23 31.58 17.08
C ASP A 218 0.98 32.51 15.88
N VAL A 219 0.30 32.01 14.86
CA VAL A 219 0.02 32.75 13.63
C VAL A 219 -1.11 33.76 13.84
N SER A 220 -1.95 33.59 14.86
CA SER A 220 -3.01 34.54 15.20
C SER A 220 -2.48 35.82 15.85
N SER A 221 -1.27 35.77 16.41
CA SER A 221 -0.62 36.88 17.11
C SER A 221 0.82 37.05 16.60
N GLU A 222 1.08 38.13 15.85
CA GLU A 222 2.38 38.37 15.19
C GLU A 222 3.58 38.46 16.15
N ILE A 223 3.34 38.64 17.45
CA ILE A 223 4.37 38.90 18.48
C ILE A 223 4.78 37.63 19.23
N SER A 224 3.89 36.64 19.34
CA SER A 224 4.11 35.46 20.20
C SER A 224 4.98 34.42 19.49
N ARG A 225 6.28 34.50 19.76
CA ARG A 225 7.28 33.47 19.45
C ARG A 225 7.90 32.97 20.73
N GLU A 226 7.78 31.67 20.96
CA GLU A 226 8.38 30.98 22.10
C GLU A 226 9.49 30.06 21.60
N THR A 227 10.58 29.96 22.34
CA THR A 227 11.69 29.05 22.03
C THR A 227 11.76 27.97 23.10
N LEU A 228 11.47 26.74 22.70
CA LEU A 228 11.53 25.57 23.56
C LEU A 228 12.87 24.87 23.38
N GLU A 229 13.58 24.64 24.47
CA GLU A 229 14.86 23.93 24.45
C GLU A 229 14.80 22.66 25.31
N THR A 230 15.23 21.53 24.73
CA THR A 230 15.40 20.26 25.42
C THR A 230 16.86 20.03 25.78
N LYS A 231 17.12 19.28 26.85
CA LYS A 231 18.51 18.93 27.26
C LYS A 231 19.19 17.95 26.30
N GLU A 232 18.38 17.12 25.65
CA GLU A 232 18.81 16.06 24.76
C GLU A 232 18.27 16.30 23.36
N ARG A 233 18.84 15.58 22.40
CA ARG A 233 18.35 15.60 21.04
C ARG A 233 16.91 15.09 20.96
N ILE A 234 16.11 15.82 20.21
CA ILE A 234 14.74 15.49 19.85
C ILE A 234 14.75 14.35 18.84
N SER A 235 14.06 13.26 19.17
CA SER A 235 13.86 12.10 18.28
C SER A 235 12.53 12.19 17.54
N ARG A 236 11.45 12.57 18.23
CA ARG A 236 10.10 12.73 17.66
C ARG A 236 9.39 13.93 18.24
N ILE A 237 8.52 14.52 17.42
CA ILE A 237 7.64 15.64 17.76
C ILE A 237 6.26 15.40 17.18
N SER A 238 5.23 15.76 17.94
CA SER A 238 3.84 15.75 17.51
C SER A 238 3.08 16.88 18.20
N ILE A 239 2.21 17.58 17.47
CA ILE A 239 1.30 18.57 18.05
C ILE A 239 -0.12 18.28 17.60
N LEU A 240 -1.00 18.03 18.57
CA LEU A 240 -2.43 17.86 18.39
C LEU A 240 -3.13 18.24 19.70
N TYR A 241 -4.42 18.58 19.64
CA TYR A 241 -5.25 18.88 20.82
C TYR A 241 -4.61 19.90 21.78
N ARG A 242 -3.93 20.91 21.25
CA ARG A 242 -3.23 21.97 22.02
C ARG A 242 -2.13 21.45 22.96
N HIS A 243 -1.62 20.25 22.70
CA HIS A 243 -0.49 19.64 23.39
C HIS A 243 0.61 19.28 22.40
N LEU A 244 1.82 19.75 22.67
CA LEU A 244 3.03 19.35 21.96
C LEU A 244 3.75 18.28 22.77
N ILE A 245 3.94 17.13 22.15
CA ILE A 245 4.71 16.02 22.68
C ILE A 245 6.08 16.04 22.00
N VAL A 246 7.13 16.20 22.79
CA VAL A 246 8.53 16.15 22.33
C VAL A 246 9.21 14.99 23.01
N VAL A 247 9.76 14.06 22.23
CA VAL A 247 10.44 12.88 22.74
C VAL A 247 11.94 13.03 22.49
N THR A 248 12.74 12.74 23.50
CA THR A 248 14.21 12.64 23.42
C THR A 248 14.64 11.19 23.66
N SER A 249 15.95 10.95 23.82
CA SER A 249 16.46 9.62 24.15
C SER A 249 16.02 9.13 25.55
N SER A 250 15.83 10.06 26.49
CA SER A 250 15.58 9.73 27.89
C SER A 250 14.27 10.31 28.44
N TYR A 251 13.64 11.27 27.75
CA TYR A 251 12.47 11.98 28.27
C TYR A 251 11.36 12.17 27.24
N ILE A 252 10.13 12.22 27.74
CA ILE A 252 8.98 12.75 27.03
C ILE A 252 8.61 14.08 27.70
N TYR A 253 8.61 15.15 26.92
CA TYR A 253 8.16 16.48 27.33
C TYR A 253 6.76 16.72 26.79
N ILE A 254 5.85 17.12 27.68
CA ILE A 254 4.48 17.50 27.34
C ILE A 254 4.35 19.00 27.58
N TYR A 255 4.22 19.75 26.50
CA TYR A 255 3.94 21.18 26.55
C TYR A 255 2.45 21.41 26.32
N SER A 256 1.86 22.36 27.04
CA SER A 256 0.49 22.82 26.81
C SER A 256 0.54 24.17 26.11
N SER A 257 -0.33 24.38 25.12
CA SER A 257 -0.45 25.69 24.47
C SER A 257 -0.87 26.81 25.43
N LYS A 258 -1.40 26.46 26.61
CA LYS A 258 -1.72 27.43 27.68
C LYS A 258 -0.47 27.97 28.36
N ASN A 259 0.61 27.17 28.42
CA ASN A 259 1.87 27.56 29.03
C ASN A 259 3.02 26.69 28.47
N TRP A 260 3.78 27.28 27.55
CA TRP A 260 4.95 26.67 26.91
C TRP A 260 6.17 26.57 27.84
N ASN A 261 6.22 27.33 28.94
CA ASN A 261 7.44 27.44 29.77
C ASN A 261 7.60 26.33 30.80
N THR A 262 6.53 25.65 31.18
CA THR A 262 6.55 24.61 32.23
C THR A 262 6.06 23.28 31.69
N PRO A 263 6.86 22.56 30.88
CA PRO A 263 6.49 21.24 30.39
C PRO A 263 6.43 20.22 31.52
N THR A 264 5.50 19.28 31.41
CA THR A 264 5.56 18.04 32.20
C THR A 264 6.60 17.13 31.58
N MET A 265 7.57 16.67 32.38
CA MET A 265 8.63 15.76 31.93
C MET A 265 8.40 14.37 32.51
N ILE A 266 8.47 13.35 31.65
CA ILE A 266 8.41 11.94 32.02
C ILE A 266 9.72 11.28 31.61
N GLU A 267 10.35 10.57 32.53
CA GLU A 267 11.50 9.73 32.20
C GLU A 267 11.05 8.50 31.42
N TYR A 268 11.63 8.31 30.24
CA TYR A 268 11.31 7.24 29.30
C TYR A 268 12.58 6.80 28.55
N ALA A 269 13.56 6.30 29.31
CA ALA A 269 14.86 5.89 28.80
C ALA A 269 14.84 4.52 28.09
N ASP A 270 15.93 4.22 27.38
CA ASP A 270 16.25 2.94 26.73
C ASP A 270 15.27 2.47 25.65
N LYS A 271 14.46 3.39 25.10
CA LYS A 271 13.45 3.07 24.09
C LYS A 271 13.48 4.06 22.93
N THR A 272 13.57 3.55 21.70
CA THR A 272 13.46 4.37 20.48
C THR A 272 12.00 4.50 20.08
N VAL A 273 11.41 5.64 20.43
CA VAL A 273 10.02 5.95 20.08
C VAL A 273 9.89 6.17 18.57
N ASN A 274 9.01 5.39 17.94
CA ASN A 274 8.77 5.43 16.50
C ASN A 274 7.38 5.99 16.17
N ILE A 275 6.43 5.96 17.10
CA ILE A 275 5.04 6.38 16.87
C ILE A 275 4.59 7.26 18.03
N ILE A 276 3.95 8.37 17.69
CA ILE A 276 3.15 9.19 18.61
C ILE A 276 1.77 9.35 17.99
N VAL A 277 0.72 8.98 18.72
CA VAL A 277 -0.67 9.27 18.34
C VAL A 277 -1.33 9.99 19.50
N GLN A 278 -2.07 11.05 19.22
CA GLN A 278 -2.73 11.87 20.23
C GLN A 278 -4.23 11.84 20.02
N CYS A 279 -5.00 11.87 21.11
CA CYS A 279 -6.42 12.22 21.11
C CYS A 279 -6.64 13.32 22.16
N GLU A 280 -7.89 13.73 22.40
CA GLU A 280 -8.20 14.86 23.28
C GLU A 280 -7.82 14.61 24.75
N LYS A 281 -7.95 13.37 25.25
CA LYS A 281 -7.70 13.04 26.67
C LYS A 281 -6.36 12.39 26.95
N VAL A 282 -5.82 11.66 25.98
CA VAL A 282 -4.63 10.83 26.15
C VAL A 282 -3.77 10.85 24.88
N PHE A 283 -2.52 10.42 25.02
CA PHE A 283 -1.65 10.16 23.88
C PHE A 283 -0.93 8.82 24.09
N LEU A 284 -0.58 8.17 22.99
CA LEU A 284 0.21 6.95 22.99
C LEU A 284 1.59 7.18 22.39
N VAL A 285 2.52 6.40 22.90
CA VAL A 285 3.90 6.30 22.44
C VAL A 285 4.23 4.84 22.21
N SER A 286 4.86 4.50 21.09
CA SER A 286 5.31 3.14 20.80
C SER A 286 6.78 3.07 20.39
N ASP A 287 7.49 2.09 20.95
CA ASP A 287 8.89 1.74 20.68
C ASP A 287 9.03 0.54 19.72
N SER A 288 8.02 0.28 18.90
CA SER A 288 7.86 -0.93 18.08
C SER A 288 7.67 -2.24 18.85
N GLN A 289 7.90 -2.32 20.16
CA GLN A 289 7.68 -3.54 20.97
C GLN A 289 6.47 -3.42 21.87
N THR A 290 6.24 -2.24 22.42
CA THR A 290 5.22 -1.92 23.40
C THR A 290 4.46 -0.68 22.95
N ILE A 291 3.21 -0.57 23.38
CA ILE A 291 2.41 0.65 23.25
C ILE A 291 2.13 1.13 24.66
N THR A 292 2.54 2.35 24.97
CA THR A 292 2.33 2.98 26.27
C THR A 292 1.42 4.18 26.10
N VAL A 293 0.36 4.26 26.92
CA VAL A 293 -0.59 5.38 26.89
C VAL A 293 -0.40 6.25 28.13
N PHE A 294 -0.41 7.55 27.94
CA PHE A 294 -0.26 8.57 28.96
C PHE A 294 -1.42 9.56 28.86
N ASN A 295 -1.77 10.19 29.98
CA ASN A 295 -2.55 11.42 29.95
C ASN A 295 -1.62 12.65 29.81
N TYR A 296 -2.19 13.82 29.55
CA TYR A 296 -1.41 15.06 29.36
C TYR A 296 -0.81 15.63 30.65
N GLU A 297 -1.20 15.14 31.83
CA GLU A 297 -0.52 15.41 33.10
C GLU A 297 0.70 14.51 33.34
N GLY A 298 1.06 13.67 32.37
CA GLY A 298 2.24 12.81 32.37
C GLY A 298 2.11 11.53 33.21
N ARG A 299 0.89 11.15 33.60
CA ARG A 299 0.63 9.86 34.26
C ARG A 299 0.54 8.77 33.19
N LYS A 300 1.37 7.73 33.37
CA LYS A 300 1.25 6.48 32.60
C LYS A 300 -0.04 5.76 32.99
N LEU A 301 -0.90 5.49 32.01
CA LEU A 301 -2.16 4.78 32.22
C LEU A 301 -1.96 3.28 32.01
N ILE A 302 -1.50 2.90 30.82
CA ILE A 302 -1.33 1.48 30.44
C ILE A 302 -0.05 1.25 29.64
N THR A 303 0.39 0.01 29.64
CA THR A 303 1.41 -0.51 28.73
C THR A 303 0.90 -1.84 28.19
N ILE A 304 0.73 -1.93 26.88
CA ILE A 304 0.26 -3.14 26.21
C ILE A 304 1.34 -3.66 25.26
N ASN A 305 1.41 -4.99 25.18
CA ASN A 305 2.17 -5.67 24.13
C ASN A 305 1.24 -5.83 22.92
N PRO A 306 1.65 -5.35 21.74
CA PRO A 306 0.83 -5.43 20.55
C PRO A 306 0.55 -6.90 20.17
N PRO A 307 -0.67 -7.21 19.69
CA PRO A 307 -1.08 -8.56 19.36
C PRO A 307 -0.32 -9.14 18.17
N GLY A 308 -0.02 -10.44 18.23
CA GLY A 308 0.76 -11.18 17.23
C GLY A 308 2.24 -11.25 17.58
N GLN A 309 2.77 -12.45 17.80
CA GLN A 309 4.16 -12.70 18.25
C GLN A 309 5.25 -12.37 17.20
N VAL A 310 4.87 -11.86 16.03
CA VAL A 310 5.83 -11.53 14.98
C VAL A 310 6.55 -10.21 15.31
N MET A 311 7.86 -10.19 15.14
CA MET A 311 8.72 -9.02 15.36
C MET A 311 8.67 -7.98 14.22
N THR A 312 7.58 -7.90 13.45
CA THR A 312 7.43 -6.79 12.51
C THR A 312 7.23 -5.50 13.30
N PRO A 313 7.96 -4.42 12.99
CA PRO A 313 7.73 -3.13 13.63
C PRO A 313 6.29 -2.66 13.38
N LEU A 314 5.74 -1.95 14.36
CA LEU A 314 4.49 -1.23 14.17
C LEU A 314 4.77 0.02 13.35
N ASP A 315 3.84 0.31 12.47
CA ASP A 315 3.80 1.54 11.69
C ASP A 315 2.56 2.33 12.12
N GLU A 316 2.55 3.63 11.85
CA GLU A 316 1.45 4.55 12.18
C GLU A 316 0.12 4.08 11.56
N ARG A 317 0.15 3.33 10.46
CA ARG A 317 -1.04 2.73 9.82
C ARG A 317 -1.67 1.55 10.56
N LYS A 318 -1.00 1.00 11.58
CA LYS A 318 -1.44 -0.20 12.31
C LYS A 318 -2.03 0.12 13.68
N ILE A 319 -2.01 1.38 14.11
CA ILE A 319 -2.48 1.81 15.42
C ILE A 319 -3.31 3.07 15.22
N ASP A 320 -4.44 3.16 15.92
CA ASP A 320 -5.20 4.40 16.02
C ASP A 320 -5.78 4.57 17.41
N LEU A 321 -6.07 5.81 17.81
CA LEU A 321 -6.46 6.16 19.17
C LEU A 321 -7.58 7.19 19.18
N SER A 322 -8.57 6.90 20.01
CA SER A 322 -9.67 7.79 20.39
C SER A 322 -9.73 7.91 21.91
N ASN A 323 -10.64 8.76 22.41
CA ASN A 323 -10.79 9.02 23.84
C ASN A 323 -11.19 7.80 24.67
N ASP A 324 -11.88 6.85 24.06
CA ASP A 324 -12.44 5.66 24.67
C ASP A 324 -11.92 4.36 24.06
N THR A 325 -11.32 4.38 22.87
CA THR A 325 -10.85 3.17 22.19
C THR A 325 -9.46 3.33 21.58
N LEU A 326 -8.58 2.38 21.87
CA LEU A 326 -7.29 2.15 21.22
C LEU A 326 -7.42 0.92 20.31
N VAL A 327 -7.13 1.10 19.02
CA VAL A 327 -7.16 0.01 18.04
C VAL A 327 -5.74 -0.36 17.64
N VAL A 328 -5.45 -1.66 17.66
CA VAL A 328 -4.17 -2.19 17.18
C VAL A 328 -4.42 -3.34 16.20
N ARG A 329 -3.89 -3.19 14.99
CA ARG A 329 -3.90 -4.24 13.98
C ARG A 329 -2.91 -5.35 14.36
N ASN A 330 -3.36 -6.60 14.29
CA ASN A 330 -2.54 -7.76 14.62
C ASN A 330 -1.32 -7.85 13.69
N ARG A 331 -0.14 -8.12 14.28
CA ARG A 331 1.13 -8.22 13.56
C ARG A 331 1.25 -9.46 12.71
N ALA A 332 0.61 -10.56 13.12
CA ALA A 332 0.63 -11.83 12.39
C ALA A 332 -0.47 -11.89 11.32
N ASP A 333 -1.65 -11.34 11.64
CA ASP A 333 -2.82 -11.38 10.77
C ASP A 333 -3.36 -9.97 10.51
N HIS A 334 -3.16 -9.49 9.29
CA HIS A 334 -3.62 -8.18 8.86
C HIS A 334 -5.14 -8.03 8.82
N LYS A 335 -5.93 -9.11 8.90
CA LYS A 335 -7.40 -9.03 8.93
C LYS A 335 -7.94 -8.75 10.32
N VAL A 336 -7.15 -8.97 11.36
CA VAL A 336 -7.61 -8.89 12.76
C VAL A 336 -7.25 -7.56 13.40
N LEU A 337 -8.24 -6.88 13.94
CA LEU A 337 -8.13 -5.67 14.76
C LEU A 337 -8.47 -5.99 16.22
N HIS A 338 -7.64 -5.51 17.14
CA HIS A 338 -7.83 -5.64 18.58
C HIS A 338 -8.19 -4.28 19.17
N PHE A 339 -9.19 -4.26 20.04
CA PHE A 339 -9.70 -3.03 20.66
C PHE A 339 -9.42 -3.05 22.15
N PHE A 340 -8.89 -1.95 22.66
CA PHE A 340 -8.56 -1.78 24.07
C PHE A 340 -9.12 -0.47 24.59
N ASP A 341 -9.51 -0.47 25.86
CA ASP A 341 -9.75 0.76 26.60
C ASP A 341 -8.40 1.44 26.88
N PRO A 342 -8.17 2.70 26.45
CA PRO A 342 -6.88 3.37 26.58
C PRO A 342 -6.52 3.73 28.03
N THR A 343 -7.48 3.69 28.97
CA THR A 343 -7.28 3.99 30.39
C THR A 343 -7.10 2.72 31.21
N THR A 344 -7.87 1.66 30.93
CA THR A 344 -7.85 0.42 31.73
C THR A 344 -7.07 -0.71 31.07
N GLY A 345 -6.84 -0.65 29.76
CA GLY A 345 -6.19 -1.69 28.97
C GLY A 345 -7.04 -2.94 28.76
N LYS A 346 -8.29 -2.93 29.23
CA LYS A 346 -9.23 -4.05 29.03
C LYS A 346 -9.62 -4.12 27.56
N GLN A 347 -9.77 -5.33 27.03
CA GLN A 347 -10.34 -5.52 25.70
C GLN A 347 -11.78 -5.01 25.68
N GLN A 348 -12.14 -4.32 24.60
CA GLN A 348 -13.48 -3.77 24.39
C GLN A 348 -14.29 -4.62 23.42
N GLY A 349 -15.61 -4.72 23.66
CA GLY A 349 -16.54 -5.51 22.85
C GLY A 349 -16.29 -7.02 22.94
N ASP A 350 -16.64 -7.75 21.88
CA ASP A 350 -16.48 -9.20 21.76
C ASP A 350 -15.01 -9.63 21.54
N GLY A 351 -14.06 -8.70 21.71
CA GLY A 351 -12.62 -8.92 21.56
C GLY A 351 -12.09 -8.42 20.21
N ASN A 352 -12.04 -9.31 19.22
CA ASN A 352 -11.34 -9.05 17.95
C ASN A 352 -12.32 -8.86 16.80
N LEU A 353 -12.15 -7.79 16.01
CA LEU A 353 -12.84 -7.67 14.73
C LEU A 353 -11.97 -8.28 13.64
N THR A 354 -12.48 -9.30 12.98
CA THR A 354 -11.82 -9.90 11.82
C THR A 354 -12.53 -9.42 10.57
N HIS A 355 -11.82 -8.72 9.71
CA HIS A 355 -12.38 -8.29 8.43
C HIS A 355 -12.43 -9.51 7.50
N GLU A 356 -13.63 -9.89 7.05
CA GLU A 356 -13.86 -11.06 6.19
C GLU A 356 -13.23 -10.86 4.80
N ASN A 357 -13.44 -9.67 4.23
CA ASN A 357 -12.92 -9.35 2.91
C ASN A 357 -11.41 -9.08 2.95
N ASP A 358 -10.66 -9.82 2.16
CA ASP A 358 -9.31 -9.38 1.83
C ASP A 358 -9.43 -8.20 0.86
N ILE A 359 -9.31 -6.98 1.38
CA ILE A 359 -9.40 -5.75 0.57
C ILE A 359 -8.42 -5.82 -0.61
N LEU A 360 -7.30 -6.53 -0.46
CA LEU A 360 -6.37 -6.80 -1.56
C LEU A 360 -6.98 -7.67 -2.64
N TRP A 361 -7.69 -8.76 -2.30
CA TRP A 361 -8.40 -9.58 -3.30
C TRP A 361 -9.57 -8.84 -3.95
N ALA A 362 -10.29 -8.01 -3.21
CA ALA A 362 -11.35 -7.15 -3.79
C ALA A 362 -10.77 -6.13 -4.77
N THR A 363 -9.65 -5.49 -4.40
CA THR A 363 -8.93 -4.55 -5.27
C THR A 363 -8.33 -5.28 -6.47
N PHE A 364 -7.75 -6.46 -6.27
CA PHE A 364 -7.19 -7.30 -7.33
C PHE A 364 -8.27 -7.80 -8.28
N ALA A 365 -9.47 -8.14 -7.78
CA ALA A 365 -10.63 -8.46 -8.61
C ALA A 365 -11.02 -7.25 -9.47
N GLY A 366 -11.16 -6.05 -8.86
CA GLY A 366 -11.46 -4.82 -9.59
C GLY A 366 -10.42 -4.45 -10.66
N LEU A 367 -9.13 -4.63 -10.36
CA LEU A 367 -8.04 -4.44 -11.32
C LEU A 367 -8.06 -5.51 -12.42
N SER A 368 -8.32 -6.77 -12.07
CA SER A 368 -8.37 -7.85 -13.04
C SER A 368 -9.50 -7.63 -14.04
N ILE A 369 -10.65 -7.10 -13.59
CA ILE A 369 -11.76 -6.64 -14.44
C ILE A 369 -11.30 -5.52 -15.38
N SER A 370 -10.65 -4.48 -14.85
CA SER A 370 -10.25 -3.32 -15.66
C SER A 370 -9.23 -3.69 -16.75
N TYR A 371 -8.30 -4.59 -16.44
CA TYR A 371 -7.31 -5.12 -17.38
C TYR A 371 -7.80 -6.33 -18.20
N LYS A 372 -9.05 -6.77 -18.02
CA LYS A 372 -9.66 -7.92 -18.71
C LYS A 372 -8.85 -9.22 -18.59
N ASN A 373 -8.17 -9.43 -17.46
CA ASN A 373 -7.40 -10.64 -17.19
C ASN A 373 -8.30 -11.72 -16.55
N MET A 374 -8.82 -12.65 -17.35
CA MET A 374 -9.77 -13.69 -16.91
C MET A 374 -9.19 -14.61 -15.84
N ILE A 375 -7.94 -15.05 -15.99
CA ILE A 375 -7.28 -15.95 -15.03
C ILE A 375 -7.15 -15.24 -13.68
N ALA A 376 -6.73 -13.98 -13.70
CA ALA A 376 -6.61 -13.18 -12.48
C ALA A 376 -7.97 -12.90 -11.84
N MET A 377 -9.02 -12.64 -12.65
CA MET A 377 -10.39 -12.47 -12.14
C MET A 377 -10.91 -13.74 -11.45
N GLU A 378 -10.70 -14.92 -12.05
CA GLU A 378 -11.15 -16.20 -11.50
C GLU A 378 -10.48 -16.48 -10.15
N ILE A 379 -9.16 -16.32 -10.08
CA ILE A 379 -8.40 -16.47 -8.83
C ILE A 379 -8.86 -15.45 -7.79
N ALA A 380 -9.10 -14.20 -8.20
CA ALA A 380 -9.52 -13.15 -7.30
C ALA A 380 -10.90 -13.40 -6.71
N TYR A 381 -11.88 -13.79 -7.53
CA TYR A 381 -13.23 -14.08 -7.08
C TYR A 381 -13.33 -15.39 -6.30
N ALA A 382 -12.50 -16.39 -6.63
CA ALA A 382 -12.37 -17.59 -5.82
C ALA A 382 -11.78 -17.27 -4.44
N ALA A 383 -10.80 -16.36 -4.35
CA ALA A 383 -10.25 -15.91 -3.08
C ALA A 383 -11.19 -15.00 -2.27
N LEU A 384 -12.25 -14.50 -2.90
CA LEU A 384 -13.34 -13.73 -2.27
C LEU A 384 -14.57 -14.60 -1.94
N ASP A 385 -14.50 -15.92 -2.21
CA ASP A 385 -15.63 -16.85 -2.06
C ASP A 385 -16.90 -16.41 -2.83
N ASP A 386 -16.73 -15.79 -4.02
CA ASP A 386 -17.83 -15.39 -4.91
C ASP A 386 -18.08 -16.46 -5.99
N ASP A 387 -18.77 -17.54 -5.59
CA ASP A 387 -19.04 -18.72 -6.43
C ASP A 387 -19.79 -18.38 -7.73
N GLU A 388 -20.71 -17.41 -7.69
CA GLU A 388 -21.51 -17.01 -8.85
C GLU A 388 -20.63 -16.43 -9.96
N LYS A 389 -19.70 -15.53 -9.60
CA LYS A 389 -18.79 -14.93 -10.58
C LYS A 389 -17.73 -15.91 -11.07
N VAL A 390 -17.25 -16.81 -10.22
CA VAL A 390 -16.31 -17.87 -10.64
C VAL A 390 -16.98 -18.79 -11.66
N SER A 391 -18.22 -19.21 -11.40
CA SER A 391 -19.01 -20.02 -12.33
C SER A 391 -19.22 -19.31 -13.68
N LEU A 392 -19.57 -18.02 -13.64
CA LEU A 392 -19.73 -17.20 -14.84
C LEU A 392 -18.41 -17.06 -15.63
N ILE A 393 -17.27 -16.88 -14.95
CA ILE A 393 -15.95 -16.80 -15.60
C ILE A 393 -15.58 -18.13 -16.26
N SER A 394 -15.84 -19.25 -15.59
CA SER A 394 -15.65 -20.58 -16.15
C SER A 394 -16.49 -20.78 -17.41
N GLU A 395 -17.77 -20.39 -17.36
CA GLU A 395 -18.65 -20.44 -18.53
C GLU A 395 -18.12 -19.60 -19.71
N ILE A 396 -17.62 -18.38 -19.43
CA ILE A 396 -17.01 -17.51 -20.43
C ILE A 396 -15.79 -18.17 -21.08
N ASN A 397 -14.95 -18.85 -20.29
CA ASN A 397 -13.77 -19.54 -20.79
C ASN A 397 -14.11 -20.73 -21.68
N ASP A 398 -15.20 -21.44 -21.37
CA ASP A 398 -15.67 -22.61 -22.12
C ASP A 398 -16.35 -22.27 -23.46
N LYS A 399 -16.87 -21.05 -23.66
CA LYS A 399 -17.48 -20.66 -24.95
C LYS A 399 -16.40 -20.61 -26.04
N SER A 400 -16.59 -21.36 -27.13
CA SER A 400 -15.70 -21.38 -28.29
C SER A 400 -15.76 -20.10 -29.14
N ASP A 401 -16.92 -19.42 -29.14
CA ASP A 401 -17.14 -18.19 -29.90
C ASP A 401 -16.48 -16.98 -29.21
N LYS A 402 -15.58 -16.33 -29.94
CA LYS A 402 -14.79 -15.19 -29.45
C LYS A 402 -15.66 -13.95 -29.20
N ASP A 403 -16.68 -13.73 -30.01
CA ASP A 403 -17.50 -12.51 -29.94
C ASP A 403 -18.52 -12.61 -28.81
N VAL A 404 -19.07 -13.80 -28.57
CA VAL A 404 -19.90 -14.10 -27.40
C VAL A 404 -19.09 -13.99 -26.12
N ARG A 405 -17.87 -14.55 -26.10
CA ARG A 405 -16.95 -14.40 -24.98
C ARG A 405 -16.67 -12.93 -24.66
N GLN A 406 -16.45 -12.11 -25.68
CA GLN A 406 -16.21 -10.68 -25.51
C GLN A 406 -17.45 -9.94 -24.96
N ALA A 407 -18.65 -10.27 -25.43
CA ALA A 407 -19.88 -9.67 -24.91
C ALA A 407 -20.16 -10.07 -23.45
N MET A 408 -19.92 -11.33 -23.08
CA MET A 408 -20.03 -11.79 -21.69
C MET A 408 -18.97 -11.16 -20.77
N GLN A 409 -17.75 -10.91 -21.26
CA GLN A 409 -16.76 -10.12 -20.54
C GLN A 409 -17.21 -8.68 -20.30
N MET A 410 -17.89 -8.06 -21.27
CA MET A 410 -18.44 -6.72 -21.09
C MET A 410 -19.51 -6.67 -20.00
N LEU A 411 -20.35 -7.71 -19.89
CA LEU A 411 -21.30 -7.88 -18.79
C LEU A 411 -20.59 -7.90 -17.43
N LEU A 412 -19.51 -8.67 -17.32
CA LEU A 412 -18.73 -8.78 -16.10
C LEU A 412 -18.09 -7.44 -15.68
N THR A 413 -17.79 -6.57 -16.65
CA THR A 413 -17.27 -5.21 -16.43
C THR A 413 -18.36 -4.16 -16.20
N GLY A 414 -19.65 -4.55 -16.17
CA GLY A 414 -20.79 -3.63 -16.00
C GLY A 414 -21.20 -2.86 -17.27
N LYS A 415 -20.62 -3.16 -18.44
CA LYS A 415 -20.94 -2.52 -19.72
C LYS A 415 -22.11 -3.20 -20.43
N VAL A 416 -23.27 -3.19 -19.77
CA VAL A 416 -24.47 -3.94 -20.19
C VAL A 416 -25.00 -3.51 -21.56
N ASN A 417 -24.92 -2.21 -21.91
CA ASN A 417 -25.40 -1.71 -23.20
C ASN A 417 -24.53 -2.18 -24.37
N ASP A 418 -23.21 -2.15 -24.18
CA ASP A 418 -22.26 -2.58 -25.22
C ASP A 418 -22.38 -4.10 -25.42
N ALA A 419 -22.56 -4.85 -24.34
CA ALA A 419 -22.81 -6.30 -24.39
C ALA A 419 -24.11 -6.64 -25.14
N ASP A 420 -25.21 -5.91 -24.90
CA ASP A 420 -26.47 -6.09 -25.62
C ASP A 420 -26.30 -5.90 -27.13
N VAL A 421 -25.66 -4.82 -27.55
CA VAL A 421 -25.40 -4.53 -28.97
C VAL A 421 -24.51 -5.62 -29.59
N GLN A 422 -23.51 -6.08 -28.85
CA GLN A 422 -22.59 -7.11 -29.34
C GLN A 422 -23.29 -8.49 -29.47
N LEU A 423 -24.13 -8.88 -28.51
CA LEU A 423 -24.93 -10.11 -28.59
C LEU A 423 -25.94 -10.07 -29.75
N ASP A 424 -26.66 -8.96 -29.96
CA ASP A 424 -27.65 -8.86 -31.05
C ASP A 424 -26.99 -8.84 -32.44
N SER A 425 -25.82 -8.22 -32.58
CA SER A 425 -25.09 -8.14 -33.86
C SER A 425 -24.45 -9.46 -34.30
N HIS A 426 -24.16 -10.38 -33.38
CA HIS A 426 -23.47 -11.65 -33.65
C HIS A 426 -24.40 -12.87 -33.60
N GLY A 427 -25.73 -12.67 -33.70
CA GLY A 427 -26.69 -13.76 -33.82
C GLY A 427 -27.17 -14.38 -32.51
N GLU A 428 -26.75 -13.83 -31.36
CA GLU A 428 -27.16 -14.25 -30.01
C GLU A 428 -28.30 -13.36 -29.47
N SER A 429 -29.25 -13.00 -30.34
CA SER A 429 -30.36 -12.10 -30.01
C SER A 429 -31.26 -12.63 -28.89
N PHE A 430 -31.30 -13.95 -28.66
CA PHE A 430 -32.04 -14.55 -27.54
C PHE A 430 -31.37 -14.29 -26.18
N LYS A 431 -30.03 -14.39 -26.09
CA LYS A 431 -29.27 -13.97 -24.89
C LYS A 431 -29.45 -12.48 -24.63
N ALA A 432 -29.37 -11.67 -25.68
CA ALA A 432 -29.64 -10.23 -25.59
C ALA A 432 -31.06 -9.94 -25.05
N LEU A 433 -32.07 -10.66 -25.54
CA LEU A 433 -33.46 -10.55 -25.06
C LEU A 433 -33.55 -10.84 -23.56
N MET A 434 -33.04 -11.99 -23.12
CA MET A 434 -33.12 -12.40 -21.72
C MET A 434 -32.33 -11.48 -20.81
N LEU A 435 -31.15 -11.02 -21.26
CA LEU A 435 -30.38 -9.99 -20.55
C LEU A 435 -31.22 -8.73 -20.32
N ASN A 436 -31.91 -8.22 -21.34
CA ASN A 436 -32.75 -7.03 -21.21
C ASN A 436 -33.98 -7.28 -20.31
N ILE A 437 -34.54 -8.49 -20.30
CA ILE A 437 -35.60 -8.88 -19.36
C ILE A 437 -35.10 -8.82 -17.92
N TYR A 438 -33.95 -9.45 -17.63
CA TYR A 438 -33.37 -9.46 -16.27
C TYR A 438 -32.94 -8.06 -15.81
N MET A 439 -32.51 -7.21 -16.74
CA MET A 439 -32.16 -5.82 -16.46
C MET A 439 -33.35 -4.85 -16.49
N PHE A 440 -34.57 -5.36 -16.62
CA PHE A 440 -35.81 -4.57 -16.69
C PHE A 440 -35.84 -3.53 -17.82
N LYS A 441 -35.07 -3.74 -18.89
CA LYS A 441 -35.03 -2.91 -20.10
C LYS A 441 -36.12 -3.33 -21.08
N TRP A 442 -37.37 -3.19 -20.65
CA TRP A 442 -38.55 -3.72 -21.35
C TRP A 442 -38.69 -3.24 -22.80
N LYS A 443 -38.40 -1.96 -23.08
CA LYS A 443 -38.50 -1.41 -24.44
C LYS A 443 -37.53 -2.09 -25.42
N ARG A 444 -36.26 -2.26 -25.01
CA ARG A 444 -35.24 -2.95 -25.80
C ARG A 444 -35.57 -4.44 -25.95
N ALA A 445 -36.05 -5.07 -24.88
CA ALA A 445 -36.51 -6.46 -24.94
C ALA A 445 -37.66 -6.64 -25.94
N LEU A 446 -38.60 -5.70 -26.02
CA LEU A 446 -39.70 -5.72 -26.99
C LEU A 446 -39.20 -5.60 -28.44
N GLU A 447 -38.23 -4.71 -28.71
CA GLU A 447 -37.61 -4.58 -30.03
C GLU A 447 -36.97 -5.90 -30.50
N LEU A 448 -36.29 -6.61 -29.59
CA LEU A 448 -35.66 -7.90 -29.89
C LEU A 448 -36.71 -9.00 -30.07
N ALA A 449 -37.71 -9.04 -29.19
CA ALA A 449 -38.78 -10.04 -29.23
C ALA A 449 -39.67 -9.90 -30.47
N ALA A 450 -39.87 -8.69 -31.01
CA ALA A 450 -40.66 -8.46 -32.21
C ALA A 450 -40.19 -9.25 -33.44
N LYS A 451 -38.92 -9.66 -33.46
CA LYS A 451 -38.33 -10.48 -34.53
C LYS A 451 -38.82 -11.94 -34.53
N ASN A 452 -39.33 -12.45 -33.40
CA ASN A 452 -39.75 -13.85 -33.25
C ASN A 452 -40.99 -13.99 -32.34
N LYS A 453 -42.07 -14.58 -32.86
CA LYS A 453 -43.32 -14.80 -32.10
C LYS A 453 -43.12 -15.57 -30.79
N GLN A 454 -42.24 -16.57 -30.77
CA GLN A 454 -41.95 -17.35 -29.56
C GLN A 454 -41.27 -16.50 -28.47
N TRP A 455 -40.47 -15.52 -28.87
CA TRP A 455 -39.78 -14.61 -27.94
C TRP A 455 -40.72 -13.57 -27.34
N LEU A 456 -41.75 -13.15 -28.08
CA LEU A 456 -42.83 -12.31 -27.58
C LEU A 456 -43.59 -13.00 -26.44
N GLU A 457 -43.92 -14.29 -26.58
CA GLU A 457 -44.58 -15.07 -25.53
C GLU A 457 -43.75 -15.12 -24.24
N ILE A 458 -42.44 -15.37 -24.36
CA ILE A 458 -41.50 -15.35 -23.23
C ILE A 458 -41.50 -13.97 -22.56
N LEU A 459 -41.34 -12.90 -23.35
CA LEU A 459 -41.32 -11.52 -22.83
C LEU A 459 -42.62 -11.16 -22.09
N MET A 460 -43.78 -11.52 -22.67
CA MET A 460 -45.08 -11.26 -22.06
C MET A 460 -45.24 -12.00 -20.74
N GLY A 461 -44.82 -13.28 -20.68
CA GLY A 461 -44.81 -14.04 -19.43
C GLY A 461 -43.98 -13.36 -18.34
N TYR A 462 -42.73 -13.00 -18.63
CA TYR A 462 -41.86 -12.33 -17.66
C TYR A 462 -42.39 -10.94 -17.24
N ARG A 463 -43.01 -10.20 -18.16
CA ARG A 463 -43.63 -8.89 -17.87
C ARG A 463 -44.84 -9.05 -16.95
N GLU A 464 -45.72 -10.02 -17.21
CA GLU A 464 -46.88 -10.32 -16.37
C GLU A 464 -46.45 -10.74 -14.96
N LYS A 465 -45.43 -11.60 -14.85
CA LYS A 465 -44.85 -12.02 -13.57
C LYS A 465 -44.27 -10.83 -12.81
N TYR A 466 -43.56 -9.94 -13.49
CA TYR A 466 -43.03 -8.72 -12.88
C TYR A 466 -44.14 -7.82 -12.34
N LEU A 467 -45.20 -7.57 -13.12
CA LEU A 467 -46.34 -6.75 -12.71
C LEU A 467 -47.10 -7.35 -11.52
N LYS A 468 -47.33 -8.68 -11.54
CA LYS A 468 -47.92 -9.42 -10.40
C LYS A 468 -47.06 -9.27 -9.13
N ASN A 469 -45.74 -9.49 -9.24
CA ASN A 469 -44.83 -9.39 -8.09
C ASN A 469 -44.70 -7.96 -7.55
N SER A 470 -44.89 -6.95 -8.40
CA SER A 470 -44.81 -5.53 -8.02
C SER A 470 -46.16 -4.90 -7.65
N ASN A 471 -47.26 -5.68 -7.69
CA ASN A 471 -48.63 -5.19 -7.49
C ASN A 471 -49.01 -4.01 -8.40
N GLN A 472 -48.51 -4.00 -9.64
CA GLN A 472 -48.80 -2.96 -10.63
C GLN A 472 -49.64 -3.50 -11.79
N LYS A 473 -50.41 -2.61 -12.43
CA LYS A 473 -51.15 -2.91 -13.67
C LYS A 473 -50.34 -2.43 -14.88
N GLU A 474 -50.51 -3.08 -16.03
CA GLU A 474 -49.82 -2.65 -17.25
C GLU A 474 -50.30 -1.26 -17.67
N THR A 475 -49.35 -0.37 -17.92
CA THR A 475 -49.58 1.02 -18.32
C THR A 475 -49.12 1.29 -19.74
N ASN A 476 -48.27 0.43 -20.30
CA ASN A 476 -47.76 0.60 -21.66
C ASN A 476 -48.75 0.01 -22.70
N PRO A 477 -49.26 0.81 -23.65
CA PRO A 477 -50.26 0.38 -24.63
C PRO A 477 -49.75 -0.72 -25.58
N GLU A 478 -48.45 -0.74 -25.90
CA GLU A 478 -47.87 -1.79 -26.76
C GLU A 478 -47.92 -3.16 -26.06
N PHE A 479 -47.52 -3.21 -24.78
CA PHE A 479 -47.57 -4.42 -23.98
C PHE A 479 -49.00 -4.87 -23.67
N ALA A 480 -49.92 -3.93 -23.44
CA ALA A 480 -51.34 -4.23 -23.20
C ALA A 480 -51.99 -4.89 -24.43
N LYS A 481 -51.63 -4.44 -25.64
CA LYS A 481 -52.10 -5.05 -26.88
C LYS A 481 -51.62 -6.50 -27.01
N PHE A 482 -50.31 -6.74 -26.87
CA PHE A 482 -49.75 -8.08 -27.03
C PHE A 482 -50.19 -9.05 -25.92
N MET A 483 -50.35 -8.59 -24.67
CA MET A 483 -50.90 -9.41 -23.58
C MET A 483 -52.37 -9.80 -23.78
N SER A 484 -53.13 -9.06 -24.61
CA SER A 484 -54.51 -9.44 -24.97
C SER A 484 -54.57 -10.50 -26.07
N GLU A 485 -53.49 -10.65 -26.86
CA GLU A 485 -53.41 -11.54 -28.02
C GLU A 485 -52.75 -12.90 -27.70
N VAL A 486 -52.01 -12.99 -26.59
CA VAL A 486 -51.21 -14.16 -26.21
C VAL A 486 -51.72 -14.77 -24.91
N GLU A 487 -52.09 -16.05 -24.95
CA GLU A 487 -52.39 -16.82 -23.73
C GLU A 487 -51.07 -17.28 -23.07
N ILE A 488 -50.83 -16.85 -21.83
CA ILE A 488 -49.56 -17.10 -21.14
C ILE A 488 -49.60 -18.48 -20.46
N ASP A 489 -48.91 -19.46 -21.05
CA ASP A 489 -48.65 -20.76 -20.43
C ASP A 489 -47.18 -20.90 -20.00
N TRP A 490 -46.95 -20.97 -18.69
CA TRP A 490 -45.61 -21.11 -18.11
C TRP A 490 -44.94 -22.47 -18.36
N VAL A 491 -45.71 -23.52 -18.62
CA VAL A 491 -45.16 -24.83 -18.99
C VAL A 491 -44.57 -24.72 -20.40
N HIS A 492 -45.35 -24.18 -21.33
CA HIS A 492 -44.91 -23.93 -22.70
C HIS A 492 -43.70 -22.97 -22.78
N ILE A 493 -43.73 -21.86 -22.02
CA ILE A 493 -42.62 -20.90 -21.97
C ILE A 493 -41.31 -21.55 -21.49
N ARG A 494 -41.38 -22.47 -20.52
CA ARG A 494 -40.19 -23.21 -20.06
C ARG A 494 -39.63 -24.13 -21.12
N GLU A 495 -40.49 -24.79 -21.90
CA GLU A 495 -40.08 -25.63 -23.03
C GLU A 495 -39.43 -24.81 -24.13
N LEU A 496 -39.96 -23.63 -24.45
CA LEU A 496 -39.37 -22.70 -25.41
C LEU A 496 -37.96 -22.25 -24.99
N ILE A 497 -37.78 -21.89 -23.72
CA ILE A 497 -36.46 -21.53 -23.18
C ILE A 497 -35.49 -22.72 -23.23
N LEU A 498 -35.97 -23.94 -22.93
CA LEU A 498 -35.14 -25.15 -23.00
C LEU A 498 -34.75 -25.49 -24.45
N ALA A 499 -35.64 -25.25 -25.41
CA ALA A 499 -35.39 -25.46 -26.83
C ALA A 499 -34.32 -24.49 -27.36
N GLU A 500 -34.32 -23.23 -26.92
CA GLU A 500 -33.26 -22.27 -27.27
C GLU A 500 -31.92 -22.60 -26.58
N LYS A 501 -31.94 -23.10 -25.34
CA LYS A 501 -30.73 -23.65 -24.67
C LYS A 501 -30.10 -24.79 -25.47
N ASN A 502 -30.91 -25.71 -25.97
CA ASN A 502 -30.42 -26.87 -26.73
C ASN A 502 -29.86 -26.51 -28.13
N LYS A 503 -30.18 -25.32 -28.66
CA LYS A 503 -29.61 -24.81 -29.93
C LYS A 503 -28.22 -24.17 -29.74
N GLY A 504 -27.73 -24.04 -28.50
CA GLY A 504 -26.50 -23.31 -28.18
C GLY A 504 -26.68 -21.78 -28.05
N ASN A 505 -27.90 -21.29 -28.29
CA ASN A 505 -28.28 -19.87 -28.25
C ASN A 505 -28.54 -19.36 -26.82
N PHE A 506 -28.35 -20.19 -25.78
CA PHE A 506 -28.57 -19.79 -24.39
C PHE A 506 -27.62 -20.49 -23.43
#